data_AF-A0A6I9X889-F1
#
_entry.id   AF-A0A6I9X889-F1
#
_cell.length_a   1.000
_cell.length_b   1.000
_cell.length_c   1.000
_cell.angle_alpha   90.00
_cell.angle_beta   90.00
_cell.angle_gamma   90.00
#
_symmetry.space_group_name_H-M   'P 1'
#
loop_
_entity.id
_entity.type
_entity.pdbx_description
1 polymer ?
#
loop_
_entity_poly.entity_id
_entity_poly.type
_entity_poly.pdbx_seq_one_letter_code
_entity_poly.pdbx_strand_id
1 'polypeptide(L)'
;MRCLLHWLSSWTPAQRERFLRDLVDKAVPWKLLPLLESLSGLRVGPEKPPSIYECQMRLWDQWFRSWSETERNEFVRQMEEEMPELAGRFYREVAATAGQD
;
A
#
# COMPACT_ATOMS: atom_id res chain seq x y z
N MET A 1 10.72 2.57 -8.96
CA MET A 1 10.28 3.06 -7.63
C MET A 1 10.04 4.56 -7.59
N ARG A 2 10.88 5.41 -8.21
CA ARG A 2 10.70 6.88 -8.27
C ARG A 2 9.28 7.37 -8.61
N CYS A 3 8.58 6.73 -9.55
CA CYS A 3 7.20 7.11 -9.89
C CYS A 3 6.25 7.01 -8.69
N LEU A 4 6.39 5.95 -7.88
CA LEU A 4 5.54 5.72 -6.72
C LEU A 4 5.85 6.70 -5.59
N LEU A 5 7.13 7.02 -5.35
CA LEU A 5 7.54 8.03 -4.37
C LEU A 5 7.05 9.43 -4.78
N HIS A 6 7.08 9.72 -6.08
CA HIS A 6 6.49 10.94 -6.62
C HIS A 6 4.97 10.97 -6.42
N TRP A 7 4.27 9.86 -6.65
CA TRP A 7 2.83 9.77 -6.40
C TRP A 7 2.52 9.99 -4.92
N LEU A 8 3.23 9.30 -4.02
CA LEU A 8 3.11 9.47 -2.57
C LEU A 8 3.27 10.94 -2.17
N SER A 9 4.27 11.63 -2.72
CA SER A 9 4.47 13.07 -2.48
C SER A 9 3.31 13.95 -2.97
N SER A 10 2.63 13.56 -4.06
CA SER A 10 1.47 14.28 -4.60
C SER A 10 0.12 13.94 -3.94
N TRP A 11 0.05 12.84 -3.21
CA TRP A 11 -1.18 12.38 -2.56
C TRP A 11 -1.55 13.20 -1.34
N THR A 12 -2.87 13.30 -1.10
CA THR A 12 -3.40 13.88 0.14
C THR A 12 -3.08 12.98 1.34
N PRO A 13 -3.11 13.51 2.57
CA PRO A 13 -2.91 12.69 3.77
C PRO A 13 -3.83 11.46 3.83
N ALA A 14 -5.11 11.62 3.49
CA ALA A 14 -6.08 10.51 3.47
C ALA A 14 -5.74 9.43 2.43
N GLN A 15 -5.22 9.82 1.27
CA GLN A 15 -4.78 8.89 0.22
C GLN A 15 -3.53 8.11 0.64
N ARG A 16 -2.58 8.77 1.32
CA ARG A 16 -1.38 8.13 1.89
C ARG A 16 -1.76 7.14 2.99
N GLU A 17 -2.71 7.49 3.84
CA GLU A 17 -3.22 6.57 4.89
C GLU A 17 -3.90 5.34 4.29
N ARG A 18 -4.66 5.49 3.22
CA ARG A 18 -5.26 4.34 2.52
C ARG A 18 -4.20 3.45 1.90
N PHE A 19 -3.21 4.03 1.23
CA PHE A 19 -2.07 3.29 0.69
C PHE A 19 -1.29 2.54 1.77
N LEU A 20 -1.06 3.19 2.92
CA LEU A 20 -0.33 2.59 4.04
C LEU A 20 -1.02 1.32 4.54
N ARG A 21 -2.34 1.36 4.73
CA ARG A 21 -3.13 0.18 5.11
C ARG A 21 -2.97 -0.94 4.08
N ASP A 22 -3.12 -0.63 2.80
CA ASP A 22 -2.96 -1.61 1.73
C ASP A 22 -1.54 -2.20 1.70
N LEU A 23 -0.51 -1.40 2.03
CA LEU A 23 0.89 -1.85 2.12
C LEU A 23 1.11 -2.77 3.32
N VAL A 24 0.57 -2.44 4.50
CA VAL A 24 0.64 -3.26 5.71
C VAL A 24 -0.06 -4.60 5.48
N ASP A 25 -1.26 -4.59 4.93
CA ASP A 25 -2.00 -5.82 4.61
C ASP A 25 -1.19 -6.72 3.69
N LYS A 26 -0.52 -6.15 2.68
CA LYS A 26 0.33 -6.91 1.75
C LYS A 26 1.65 -7.38 2.35
N ALA A 27 2.20 -6.67 3.33
CA ALA A 27 3.44 -7.01 4.03
C ALA A 27 3.23 -8.09 5.10
N VAL A 28 1.99 -8.34 5.51
CA VAL A 28 1.61 -9.25 6.60
C VAL A 28 0.72 -10.38 6.04
N PRO A 29 1.32 -11.49 5.52
CA PRO A 29 0.61 -12.47 4.69
C PRO A 29 -0.56 -13.17 5.39
N TRP A 30 -0.51 -13.30 6.72
CA TRP A 30 -1.50 -14.03 7.52
C TRP A 30 -2.85 -13.29 7.67
N LYS A 31 -2.91 -11.98 7.36
CA LYS A 31 -4.17 -11.20 7.33
C LYS A 31 -4.87 -11.18 5.96
N LEU A 32 -4.22 -11.66 4.90
CA LEU A 32 -4.73 -11.53 3.52
C LEU A 32 -5.78 -12.57 3.13
N LEU A 33 -5.88 -13.71 3.83
CA LEU A 33 -6.80 -14.78 3.45
C LEU A 33 -8.30 -14.39 3.63
N PRO A 34 -8.74 -13.73 4.71
CA PRO A 34 -10.16 -13.35 4.86
C PRO A 34 -10.55 -12.05 4.14
N LEU A 35 -9.62 -11.10 3.98
CA LEU A 35 -9.91 -9.75 3.47
C LEU A 35 -9.89 -9.67 1.94
N LEU A 36 -9.08 -10.48 1.27
CA LEU A 36 -9.01 -10.49 -0.20
C LEU A 36 -10.33 -10.99 -0.82
N GLU A 37 -11.00 -11.97 -0.19
CA GLU A 37 -12.34 -12.42 -0.60
C GLU A 37 -13.41 -11.35 -0.34
N SER A 38 -13.34 -10.63 0.80
CA SER A 38 -14.31 -9.57 1.13
C SER A 38 -14.18 -8.31 0.24
N LEU A 39 -12.96 -7.91 -0.16
CA LEU A 39 -12.73 -6.73 -1.00
C LEU A 39 -13.01 -6.98 -2.49
N SER A 40 -12.88 -8.22 -2.95
CA SER A 40 -13.25 -8.61 -4.33
C SER A 40 -14.74 -8.41 -4.61
N GLY A 41 -15.59 -8.42 -3.58
CA GLY A 41 -17.03 -8.20 -3.66
C GLY A 41 -17.47 -6.73 -3.68
N LEU A 42 -16.59 -5.78 -3.33
CA LEU A 42 -16.90 -4.34 -3.30
C LEU A 42 -16.47 -3.65 -4.61
N ARG A 43 -16.96 -4.14 -5.74
CA ARG A 43 -16.92 -3.37 -6.99
C ARG A 43 -18.02 -2.32 -6.96
N VAL A 44 -17.67 -1.09 -6.60
CA VAL A 44 -18.52 0.08 -6.83
C VAL A 44 -18.83 0.17 -8.33
N GLY A 45 -20.11 0.32 -8.65
CA GLY A 45 -20.66 0.27 -10.00
C GLY A 45 -20.08 1.28 -10.99
N PRO A 46 -20.41 1.14 -12.28
CA PRO A 46 -19.71 1.78 -13.41
C PRO A 46 -19.98 3.29 -13.59
N GLU A 47 -20.50 4.00 -12.59
CA GLU A 47 -21.09 5.33 -12.81
C GLU A 47 -20.09 6.49 -12.85
N LYS A 48 -18.84 6.30 -12.39
CA LYS A 48 -17.82 7.37 -12.41
C LYS A 48 -16.49 6.83 -12.97
N PRO A 49 -15.83 7.55 -13.90
CA PRO A 49 -14.48 7.19 -14.32
C PRO A 49 -13.56 7.15 -13.10
N PRO A 50 -12.65 6.17 -13.02
CA PRO A 50 -11.74 6.05 -11.89
C PRO A 50 -10.91 7.32 -11.76
N SER A 51 -10.72 7.78 -10.53
CA SER A 51 -9.82 8.86 -10.20
C SER A 51 -8.37 8.50 -10.57
N ILE A 52 -7.53 9.52 -10.78
CA ILE A 52 -6.10 9.33 -11.04
C ILE A 52 -5.45 8.48 -9.93
N TYR A 53 -5.85 8.70 -8.68
CA TYR A 53 -5.41 7.90 -7.54
C TYR A 53 -5.76 6.42 -7.69
N GLU A 54 -6.97 6.08 -8.12
CA GLU A 54 -7.36 4.68 -8.32
C GLU A 54 -6.59 4.03 -9.46
N CYS A 55 -6.31 4.77 -10.53
CA CYS A 55 -5.43 4.30 -11.61
C CYS A 55 -4.00 4.04 -11.10
N GLN A 56 -3.45 4.94 -10.29
CA GLN A 56 -2.13 4.79 -9.66
C GLN A 56 -2.09 3.59 -8.71
N MET A 57 -3.12 3.38 -7.89
CA MET A 57 -3.22 2.23 -6.99
C MET A 57 -3.30 0.90 -7.74
N ARG A 58 -4.00 0.84 -8.88
CA ARG A 58 -4.03 -0.37 -9.73
C ARG A 58 -2.65 -0.69 -10.31
N LEU A 59 -1.93 0.33 -10.78
CA LEU A 59 -0.55 0.16 -11.27
C LEU A 59 0.38 -0.28 -10.15
N TRP A 60 0.26 0.32 -8.97
CA TRP A 60 1.03 -0.10 -7.80
C TRP A 60 0.74 -1.56 -7.42
N ASP A 61 -0.52 -1.99 -7.38
CA ASP A 61 -0.89 -3.38 -7.06
C ASP A 61 -0.23 -4.36 -8.04
N GLN A 62 -0.26 -4.03 -9.34
CA GLN A 62 0.40 -4.82 -10.37
C GLN A 62 1.92 -4.88 -10.17
N TRP A 63 2.56 -3.73 -9.92
CA TRP A 63 4.00 -3.66 -9.67
C TRP A 63 4.39 -4.43 -8.41
N PHE A 64 3.70 -4.23 -7.29
CA PHE A 64 4.00 -4.87 -6.02
C PHE A 64 3.90 -6.40 -6.09
N ARG A 65 2.92 -6.93 -6.84
CA ARG A 65 2.81 -8.37 -7.12
C ARG A 65 3.97 -8.91 -7.94
N SER A 66 4.48 -8.11 -8.88
CA SER A 66 5.65 -8.48 -9.70
C SER A 66 6.99 -8.33 -9.00
N TRP A 67 7.04 -7.55 -7.91
CA TRP A 67 8.27 -7.30 -7.16
C TRP A 67 8.71 -8.52 -6.36
N SER A 68 9.99 -8.81 -6.44
CA SER A 68 10.73 -9.67 -5.52
C SER A 68 10.76 -9.09 -4.10
N GLU A 69 11.12 -9.91 -3.12
CA GLU A 69 11.31 -9.46 -1.74
C GLU A 69 12.36 -8.35 -1.63
N THR A 70 13.47 -8.48 -2.36
CA THR A 70 14.52 -7.45 -2.42
C THR A 70 13.99 -6.12 -2.93
N GLU A 71 13.14 -6.13 -3.97
CA GLU A 71 12.53 -4.90 -4.49
C GLU A 71 11.52 -4.31 -3.50
N ARG A 72 10.75 -5.13 -2.79
CA ARG A 72 9.85 -4.64 -1.73
C ARG A 72 10.64 -3.99 -0.60
N ASN A 73 11.74 -4.60 -0.17
CA ASN A 73 12.62 -4.06 0.86
C ASN A 73 13.27 -2.75 0.40
N GLU A 74 13.73 -2.68 -0.85
CA GLU A 74 14.29 -1.45 -1.42
C GLU A 74 13.25 -0.32 -1.52
N PHE A 75 11.99 -0.65 -1.82
CA PHE A 75 10.91 0.33 -1.79
C PHE A 75 10.69 0.89 -0.38
N VAL A 76 10.63 0.03 0.63
CA VAL A 76 10.49 0.46 2.03
C VAL A 76 11.69 1.32 2.45
N ARG A 77 12.92 0.94 2.08
CA ARG A 77 14.14 1.71 2.33
C ARG A 77 14.07 3.12 1.72
N GLN A 78 13.65 3.25 0.46
CA GLN A 78 13.49 4.56 -0.18
C GLN A 78 12.34 5.38 0.46
N MET A 79 11.29 4.71 0.93
CA MET A 79 10.21 5.37 1.69
C MET A 79 10.69 5.88 3.04
N GLU A 80 11.60 5.18 3.73
CA GLU A 80 12.24 5.67 4.96
C GLU A 80 13.08 6.93 4.71
N GLU A 81 13.83 6.97 3.60
CA GLU A 81 14.68 8.09 3.24
C GLU A 81 13.87 9.34 2.85
N GLU A 82 12.86 9.18 2.00
CA GLU A 82 12.08 10.32 1.48
C GLU A 82 10.90 10.71 2.38
N MET A 83 10.34 9.77 3.14
CA MET A 83 9.10 9.95 3.91
C MET A 83 9.17 9.24 5.28
N PRO A 84 10.09 9.67 6.18
CA PRO A 84 10.37 8.97 7.44
C PRO A 84 9.14 8.87 8.36
N GLU A 85 8.24 9.86 8.33
CA GLU A 85 6.99 9.80 9.11
C GLU A 85 6.04 8.68 8.63
N LEU A 86 5.95 8.49 7.30
CA LEU A 86 5.10 7.46 6.70
C LEU A 86 5.69 6.07 6.96
N ALA A 87 7.01 5.92 6.81
CA ALA A 87 7.71 4.69 7.12
C ALA A 87 7.63 4.34 8.63
N GLY A 88 7.78 5.33 9.52
CA GLY A 88 7.61 5.13 10.96
C GLY A 88 6.20 4.64 11.33
N ARG A 89 5.15 5.13 10.64
CA ARG A 89 3.79 4.59 10.79
C ARG A 89 3.68 3.16 10.24
N PHE A 90 4.26 2.87 9.08
CA PHE A 90 4.30 1.52 8.52
C PHE A 90 4.87 0.51 9.51
N TYR A 91 6.06 0.77 10.06
CA TYR A 91 6.68 -0.12 11.04
C TYR A 91 5.86 -0.29 12.30
N ARG A 92 5.24 0.80 12.79
CA ARG A 92 4.36 0.73 13.96
C ARG A 92 3.16 -0.17 13.70
N GLU A 93 2.51 -0.03 12.55
CA GLU A 93 1.35 -0.85 12.18
C GLU A 93 1.75 -2.32 11.97
N VAL A 94 2.85 -2.59 11.27
CA VAL A 94 3.39 -3.95 11.12
C VAL A 94 3.74 -4.56 12.48
N ALA A 95 4.46 -3.85 13.35
CA ALA A 95 4.79 -4.33 14.69
C ALA A 95 3.55 -4.57 15.56
N ALA A 96 2.53 -3.70 15.45
CA ALA A 96 1.26 -3.90 16.13
C ALA A 96 0.53 -5.16 15.65
N THR A 97 0.71 -5.56 14.38
CA THR A 97 0.18 -6.84 13.90
C THR A 97 0.94 -8.04 14.48
N ALA A 98 2.26 -7.96 14.63
CA ALA A 98 3.07 -9.07 15.15
C ALA A 98 2.85 -9.39 16.65
N GLY A 99 2.25 -8.47 17.42
CA GLY A 99 1.95 -8.65 18.84
C GLY A 99 0.56 -9.22 19.15
N GLN A 100 -0.20 -9.70 18.15
CA GLN A 100 -1.55 -10.26 18.32
C GLN A 100 -1.61 -11.80 18.29
N ASP A 101 -0.48 -12.49 18.49
CA ASP A 101 -0.41 -13.95 18.72
C ASP A 101 -0.91 -14.36 20.12
#